data_AF-A0A7J3JBE3-F1
#
_entry.id   AF-A0A7J3JBE3-F1
#
_cell.length_a   1.000
_cell.length_b   1.000
_cell.length_c   1.000
_cell.angle_alpha   90.00
_cell.angle_beta   90.00
_cell.angle_gamma   90.00
#
_symmetry.space_group_name_H-M   'P 1'
#
loop_
_entity.id
_entity.type
_entity.pdbx_description
1 polymer ?
#
loop_
_entity_poly.entity_id
_entity_poly.type
_entity_poly.pdbx_seq_one_letter_code
_entity_poly.pdbx_strand_id
1 'polypeptide(L)'
;MEDLDELKQLTKVELKNLDKVFYPEAKVTKAMVIEYYIRMAPKILPVIANRPLVLTRYPDGINGESSFYEKNAPEGTPHWVQLYPIY
;
A
#
# COMPACT_ATOMS: atom_id res chain seq x y z
N MET A 1 11.14 11.18 13.74
CA MET A 1 10.47 12.26 12.98
C MET A 1 11.18 12.47 11.65
N GLU A 2 12.53 12.46 11.64
CA GLU A 2 13.35 12.41 10.40
C GLU A 2 12.97 11.25 9.45
N ASP A 3 12.74 10.03 9.95
CA ASP A 3 12.48 8.85 9.08
C ASP A 3 11.19 8.94 8.24
N LEU A 4 10.16 9.67 8.72
CA LEU A 4 8.89 9.81 8.00
C LEU A 4 8.99 10.79 6.83
N ASP A 5 9.86 11.78 6.93
CA ASP A 5 10.09 12.73 5.85
C ASP A 5 11.02 12.13 4.79
N GLU A 6 11.94 11.24 5.16
CA GLU A 6 12.69 10.40 4.22
C GLU A 6 11.74 9.48 3.43
N LEU A 7 10.80 8.80 4.09
CA LEU A 7 9.80 7.95 3.42
C LEU A 7 8.99 8.69 2.35
N LYS A 8 8.64 9.96 2.59
CA LYS A 8 7.92 10.79 1.61
C LYS A 8 8.79 11.15 0.40
N GLN A 9 10.10 11.23 0.55
CA GLN A 9 11.02 11.52 -0.56
C GLN A 9 11.26 10.29 -1.46
N LEU A 10 11.01 9.07 -0.94
CA LEU A 10 11.20 7.82 -1.68
C LEU A 10 10.08 7.51 -2.69
N THR A 11 8.98 8.27 -2.69
CA THR A 11 7.84 8.00 -3.56
C THR A 11 7.18 9.27 -4.10
N LYS A 12 6.63 9.17 -5.31
CA LYS A 12 5.80 10.21 -5.95
C LYS A 12 4.33 10.17 -5.52
N VAL A 13 3.98 9.32 -4.56
CA VAL A 13 2.61 9.15 -4.04
C VAL A 13 2.45 9.93 -2.74
N GLU A 14 1.34 10.64 -2.59
CA GLU A 14 1.00 11.34 -1.35
C GLU A 14 0.65 10.34 -0.24
N LEU A 15 1.33 10.43 0.91
CA LEU A 15 1.12 9.54 2.05
C LEU A 15 0.41 10.29 3.19
N LYS A 16 -0.69 9.71 3.70
CA LYS A 16 -1.51 10.28 4.80
C LYS A 16 -1.71 9.27 5.93
N ASN A 17 -1.94 9.77 7.14
CA ASN A 17 -2.25 9.00 8.36
C ASN A 17 -1.19 7.94 8.66
N LEU A 18 0.08 8.35 8.67
CA LEU A 18 1.25 7.45 8.76
C LEU A 18 1.41 6.79 10.14
N ASP A 19 0.94 7.47 11.17
CA ASP A 19 0.89 7.05 12.57
C ASP A 19 -0.24 6.05 12.86
N LYS A 20 -1.22 5.89 11.95
CA LYS A 20 -2.35 4.96 12.13
C LYS A 20 -1.84 3.54 12.30
N VAL A 21 -2.28 2.87 13.37
CA VAL A 21 -1.91 1.47 13.68
C VAL A 21 -2.74 0.52 12.81
N PHE A 22 -2.08 -0.32 12.03
CA PHE A 22 -2.73 -1.31 11.17
C PHE A 22 -2.78 -2.69 11.81
N TYR A 23 -1.72 -3.08 12.54
CA TYR A 23 -1.63 -4.35 13.27
C TYR A 23 -1.40 -4.07 14.76
N PRO A 24 -2.47 -4.03 15.59
CA PRO A 24 -2.37 -3.63 16.99
C PRO A 24 -1.45 -4.52 17.85
N GLU A 25 -1.55 -5.84 17.69
CA GLU A 25 -0.78 -6.80 18.48
C GLU A 25 0.73 -6.66 18.25
N ALA A 26 1.13 -6.41 17.00
CA ALA A 26 2.51 -6.19 16.60
C ALA A 26 2.94 -4.72 16.70
N LYS A 27 2.04 -3.81 17.09
CA LYS A 27 2.24 -2.35 17.14
C LYS A 27 2.76 -1.76 15.81
N VAL A 28 2.32 -2.32 14.68
CA VAL A 28 2.78 -1.89 13.34
C VAL A 28 1.88 -0.77 12.81
N THR A 29 2.48 0.36 12.47
CA THR A 29 1.81 1.51 11.88
C THR A 29 1.78 1.43 10.35
N LYS A 30 0.95 2.27 9.72
CA LYS A 30 0.88 2.40 8.26
C LYS A 30 2.23 2.77 7.65
N ALA A 31 3.00 3.65 8.31
CA ALA A 31 4.35 3.99 7.88
C ALA A 31 5.26 2.76 7.77
N MET A 32 5.25 1.89 8.79
CA MET A 32 6.07 0.67 8.82
C MET A 32 5.67 -0.32 7.72
N VAL A 33 4.37 -0.43 7.42
CA VAL A 33 3.90 -1.28 6.29
C VAL A 33 4.40 -0.73 4.95
N ILE A 34 4.33 0.58 4.74
CA ILE A 34 4.83 1.23 3.52
C ILE A 34 6.35 1.02 3.39
N GLU A 35 7.08 1.28 4.47
CA GLU A 35 8.52 1.08 4.53
C GLU A 35 8.91 -0.37 4.19
N TYR A 36 8.19 -1.34 4.76
CA TYR A 36 8.39 -2.75 4.45
C TYR A 36 8.25 -3.03 2.95
N TYR A 37 7.18 -2.54 2.31
CA TYR A 37 6.98 -2.74 0.87
C TYR A 37 8.06 -2.07 0.02
N ILE A 38 8.52 -0.87 0.39
CA ILE A 38 9.61 -0.18 -0.32
C ILE A 38 10.90 -1.00 -0.22
N ARG A 39 11.29 -1.44 0.99
CA ARG A 39 12.50 -2.24 1.21
C ARG A 39 12.45 -3.61 0.52
N MET A 40 11.26 -4.21 0.48
CA MET A 40 11.06 -5.53 -0.12
C MET A 40 10.75 -5.49 -1.62
N ALA A 41 10.51 -4.32 -2.21
CA ALA A 41 10.18 -4.16 -3.61
C ALA A 41 11.15 -4.91 -4.57
N PRO A 42 12.49 -4.87 -4.38
CA PRO A 42 13.41 -5.61 -5.26
C PRO A 42 13.19 -7.13 -5.28
N LYS A 43 12.60 -7.69 -4.21
CA LYS A 43 12.29 -9.12 -4.09
C LYS A 43 10.87 -9.45 -4.52
N ILE A 44 9.92 -8.57 -4.23
CA ILE A 44 8.49 -8.77 -4.53
C ILE A 44 8.22 -8.54 -6.02
N LEU A 45 8.72 -7.43 -6.59
CA LEU A 45 8.37 -7.00 -7.95
C LEU A 45 8.67 -8.04 -9.03
N PRO A 46 9.81 -8.76 -9.05
CA PRO A 46 10.06 -9.78 -10.07
C PRO A 46 9.02 -10.91 -10.10
N VAL A 47 8.41 -11.22 -8.94
CA VAL A 47 7.43 -12.30 -8.81
C VAL A 47 6.05 -11.87 -9.31
N ILE A 48 5.67 -10.62 -9.05
CA ILE A 48 4.34 -10.08 -9.34
C ILE A 48 4.30 -9.22 -10.61
N ALA A 49 5.43 -8.96 -11.25
CA ALA A 49 5.52 -8.19 -12.49
C ALA A 49 4.61 -8.78 -13.57
N ASN A 50 3.93 -7.89 -14.31
CA ASN A 50 3.02 -8.23 -15.40
C ASN A 50 1.85 -9.15 -15.00
N ARG A 51 1.44 -9.13 -13.73
CA ARG A 51 0.26 -9.87 -13.25
C ARG A 51 -0.82 -8.87 -12.80
N PRO A 52 -2.09 -9.03 -13.23
CA PRO A 52 -3.21 -8.29 -12.65
C PRO A 52 -3.31 -8.59 -11.15
N LEU A 53 -3.51 -7.56 -10.33
CA LEU A 53 -3.59 -7.68 -8.88
C LEU A 53 -5.01 -7.36 -8.41
N VAL A 54 -5.50 -8.17 -7.46
CA VAL A 54 -6.67 -7.85 -6.64
C VAL A 54 -6.17 -7.42 -5.28
N LEU A 55 -6.70 -6.32 -4.75
CA LEU A 55 -6.30 -5.79 -3.47
C LEU A 55 -7.34 -6.11 -2.39
N THR A 56 -6.88 -6.54 -1.22
CA THR A 56 -7.69 -6.52 0.00
C THR A 56 -7.28 -5.31 0.81
N ARG A 57 -8.23 -4.43 1.13
CA ARG A 57 -7.96 -3.15 1.79
C ARG A 57 -8.56 -3.12 3.18
N TYR A 58 -7.77 -2.60 4.12
CA TYR A 58 -8.13 -2.41 5.52
C TYR A 58 -7.92 -0.93 5.90
N PRO A 59 -8.84 -0.02 5.51
CA PRO A 59 -8.69 1.41 5.79
C PRO A 59 -8.50 1.71 7.28
N ASP A 60 -9.12 0.90 8.14
CA ASP A 60 -9.14 1.04 9.60
C ASP A 60 -8.23 0.03 10.34
N GLY A 61 -7.32 -0.62 9.61
CA GLY A 61 -6.47 -1.68 10.16
C GLY A 61 -7.16 -3.03 10.19
N ILE A 62 -6.42 -4.08 10.57
CA ILE A 62 -6.90 -5.47 10.42
C ILE A 62 -8.08 -5.84 11.33
N ASN A 63 -8.24 -5.11 12.45
CA ASN A 63 -9.34 -5.27 13.39
C ASN A 63 -10.43 -4.20 13.19
N GLY A 64 -10.32 -3.38 12.15
CA GLY A 64 -11.31 -2.36 11.82
C GLY A 64 -12.63 -2.97 11.33
N GLU A 65 -13.72 -2.22 11.44
CA GLU A 65 -15.06 -2.67 11.03
C GLU A 65 -15.20 -2.81 9.51
N SER A 66 -14.36 -2.10 8.74
CA SER A 66 -14.42 -2.06 7.29
C SER A 66 -13.21 -2.74 6.64
N SER A 67 -13.49 -3.71 5.77
CA SER A 67 -12.54 -4.25 4.81
C SER A 67 -13.26 -4.60 3.52
N PHE A 68 -12.56 -4.53 2.39
CA PHE A 68 -13.15 -4.84 1.09
C PHE A 68 -12.12 -5.35 0.09
N TYR A 69 -12.62 -6.11 -0.88
CA TYR A 69 -11.88 -6.60 -2.03
C TYR A 69 -12.07 -5.65 -3.20
N GLU A 70 -10.97 -5.21 -3.80
CA GLU A 70 -10.95 -4.27 -4.92
C GLU A 70 -10.28 -4.94 -6.12
N LYS A 71 -11.12 -5.37 -7.08
CA LYS A 71 -10.67 -6.00 -8.34
C LYS A 71 -10.36 -4.98 -9.42
N ASN A 72 -11.19 -3.94 -9.52
CA ASN A 72 -11.05 -2.88 -10.49
C ASN A 72 -10.22 -1.75 -9.88
N ALA A 73 -9.40 -1.08 -10.70
CA ALA A 73 -8.66 0.07 -10.25
C ALA A 73 -9.62 1.19 -9.79
N PRO A 74 -9.41 1.79 -8.60
CA PRO A 74 -10.28 2.84 -8.09
C PRO A 74 -10.15 4.15 -8.88
N GLU A 75 -11.15 5.00 -8.74
CA GLU A 75 -11.10 6.38 -9.23
C GLU A 75 -9.91 7.13 -8.58
N GLY A 76 -9.17 7.88 -9.40
CA GLY A 76 -7.94 8.56 -8.96
C GLY A 76 -6.67 7.69 -8.97
N THR A 77 -6.72 6.48 -9.53
CA THR A 77 -5.51 5.69 -9.79
C THR A 77 -4.52 6.49 -10.65
N PRO A 78 -3.25 6.66 -10.24
CA PRO A 78 -2.29 7.45 -11.01
C PRO A 78 -2.05 6.89 -12.42
N HIS A 79 -1.93 7.77 -13.41
CA HIS A 79 -1.79 7.40 -14.84
C HIS A 79 -0.58 6.49 -15.15
N TRP A 80 0.42 6.46 -14.28
CA TRP A 80 1.62 5.64 -14.44
C TRP A 80 1.46 4.21 -13.89
N VAL A 81 0.33 3.89 -13.25
CA VAL A 81 -0.03 2.53 -12.88
C VAL A 81 -0.59 1.83 -14.12
N GLN A 82 0.07 0.76 -14.55
CA GLN A 82 -0.38 -0.01 -15.71
C GLN A 82 -1.63 -0.83 -15.33
N LEU A 83 -2.70 -0.65 -16.12
CA LEU A 83 -3.94 -1.38 -15.97
C LEU A 83 -4.10 -2.39 -17.10
N TYR A 84 -4.67 -3.55 -16.80
CA TYR A 84 -4.98 -4.57 -17.78
C TYR A 84 -6.47 -4.93 -17.70
N PRO A 85 -7.26 -4.66 -18.75
CA PRO A 85 -8.68 -4.97 -18.76
C PRO A 85 -8.88 -6.49 -18.83
N ILE A 86 -9.75 -7.02 -17.97
CA ILE A 86 -10.19 -8.41 -17.98
C ILE A 86 -11.69 -8.40 -18.29
N TYR A 87 -12.08 -9.04 -19.37
CA TYR A 87 -13.46 -9.14 -19.87
C TYR A 87 -14.09 -10.49 -19.50
#